data_AF-A0A0B7A1T2-F1
#
_entry.id   AF-A0A0B7A1T2-F1
#
_cell.length_a   1.000
_cell.length_b   1.000
_cell.length_c   1.000
_cell.angle_alpha   90.00
_cell.angle_beta   90.00
_cell.angle_gamma   90.00
#
_symmetry.space_group_name_H-M   'P 1'
#
loop_
_entity.id
_entity.type
_entity.pdbx_description
1 polymer ?
#
loop_
_entity_poly.entity_id
_entity_poly.type
_entity_poly.pdbx_seq_one_letter_code
_entity_poly.pdbx_strand_id
1 'polypeptide(L)'
;TIDTTSVSDTSTEDPNTDLYITHIRLSDGRRLGNQMFRYASLLGIARHLGRKLVILTGSDLEKTFRLRHVVTNDNITDWQVITETNGLEFNTTLLNLPLKNCKIGGYLQSFKYFATIADELRIEYTFHDSIDYAAAIILHDVRAKFKGSIIVGVHIRRGDFLKDFNIRLGYIIPEKSYFIKAFDYMKSTFSGRNITFLIVSDDISWCNANLIGTNILVASPASAAV
;
A
#
# COMPACT_ATOMS: atom_id res chain seq x y z
N THR A 1 18.77 43.75 48.20
CA THR A 1 17.61 43.23 47.44
C THR A 1 18.17 42.44 46.29
N ILE A 2 18.25 41.12 46.44
CA ILE A 2 18.84 40.22 45.44
C ILE A 2 17.69 39.72 44.60
N ASP A 3 17.61 40.20 43.36
CA ASP A 3 16.62 39.77 42.38
C ASP A 3 17.18 38.52 41.70
N THR A 4 16.63 37.36 42.05
CA THR A 4 16.90 36.08 41.40
C THR A 4 15.63 35.67 40.69
N THR A 5 15.50 36.10 39.44
CA THR A 5 14.47 35.60 38.54
C THR A 5 14.87 34.19 38.12
N SER A 6 14.22 33.23 38.77
CA SER A 6 14.26 31.80 38.48
C SER A 6 13.91 31.55 37.01
N VAL A 7 14.87 31.02 36.27
CA VAL A 7 14.65 30.32 35.01
C VAL A 7 13.68 29.18 35.31
N SER A 8 12.50 29.23 34.71
CA SER A 8 11.47 28.20 34.85
C SER A 8 11.89 26.93 34.13
N ASP A 9 11.77 25.84 34.89
CA ASP A 9 12.01 24.45 34.57
C ASP A 9 11.84 24.07 33.09
N THR A 10 12.92 23.55 32.53
CA THR A 10 12.88 22.54 31.48
C THR A 10 12.05 21.36 31.98
N SER A 11 10.89 21.16 31.36
CA SER A 11 10.08 19.95 31.54
C SER A 11 10.94 18.72 31.24
N THR A 12 11.36 18.05 32.30
CA THR A 12 11.98 16.73 32.24
C THR A 12 10.85 15.76 31.89
N GLU A 13 10.67 15.51 30.58
CA GLU A 13 9.72 14.53 30.07
C GLU A 13 10.04 13.16 30.69
N ASP A 14 9.04 12.56 31.34
CA ASP A 14 9.14 11.25 31.98
C ASP A 14 9.55 10.21 30.92
N PRO A 15 10.70 9.52 31.07
CA PRO A 15 11.18 8.52 30.13
C PRO A 15 10.24 7.32 29.95
N ASN A 16 9.16 7.23 30.73
CA ASN A 16 8.12 6.22 30.62
C ASN A 16 6.88 6.63 29.78
N THR A 17 6.89 7.81 29.16
CA THR A 17 5.76 8.25 28.34
C THR A 17 5.82 7.61 26.95
N ASP A 18 4.82 6.79 26.62
CA ASP A 18 4.65 6.27 25.26
C ASP A 18 4.57 7.41 24.23
N LEU A 19 5.36 7.32 23.17
CA LEU A 19 5.27 8.23 22.02
C LEU A 19 4.51 7.58 20.86
N TYR A 20 3.75 8.39 20.14
CA TYR A 20 2.84 7.93 19.10
C TYR A 20 3.18 8.51 17.72
N ILE A 21 2.88 7.72 16.68
CA ILE A 21 2.97 8.14 15.28
C ILE A 21 1.61 7.90 14.62
N THR A 22 1.19 8.83 13.76
CA THR A 22 0.04 8.66 12.87
C THR A 22 0.23 9.41 11.56
N HIS A 23 -0.69 9.26 10.61
CA HIS A 23 -0.67 10.03 9.36
C HIS A 23 -1.54 11.29 9.48
N ILE A 24 -1.15 12.40 8.82
CA ILE A 24 -1.95 13.65 8.82
C ILE A 24 -3.35 13.43 8.21
N ARG A 25 -3.44 12.57 7.18
CA ARG A 25 -4.71 12.26 6.48
C ARG A 25 -4.83 10.76 6.22
N LEU A 26 -5.35 10.01 7.18
CA LEU A 26 -5.46 8.55 7.05
C LEU A 26 -6.55 8.13 6.05
N SER A 27 -7.59 8.95 5.87
CA SER A 27 -8.69 8.73 4.91
C SER A 27 -8.83 9.91 3.94
N ASP A 28 -7.93 10.01 2.94
CA ASP A 28 -7.94 11.10 1.94
C ASP A 28 -8.55 10.69 0.59
N GLY A 29 -9.33 9.61 0.56
CA GLY A 29 -9.97 9.10 -0.66
C GLY A 29 -8.98 8.49 -1.68
N ARG A 30 -7.72 8.27 -1.29
CA ARG A 30 -6.75 7.56 -2.13
C ARG A 30 -7.02 6.06 -2.15
N ARG A 31 -6.75 5.43 -3.29
CA ARG A 31 -6.95 3.99 -3.51
C ARG A 31 -6.12 3.13 -2.53
N LEU A 32 -6.63 1.93 -2.25
CA LEU A 32 -6.10 0.97 -1.28
C LEU A 32 -4.56 0.82 -1.26
N GLY A 33 -3.91 0.70 -2.42
CA GLY A 33 -2.44 0.57 -2.49
C GLY A 33 -1.67 1.74 -1.87
N ASN A 34 -2.18 2.97 -1.97
CA ASN A 34 -1.59 4.13 -1.30
C ASN A 34 -1.77 4.05 0.22
N GLN A 35 -2.93 3.56 0.66
CA GLN A 35 -3.18 3.35 2.08
C GLN A 35 -2.22 2.27 2.62
N MET A 36 -2.01 1.18 1.88
CA MET A 36 -1.06 0.12 2.26
C MET A 36 0.35 0.69 2.45
N PHE A 37 0.89 1.45 1.49
CA PHE A 37 2.21 2.07 1.65
C PHE A 37 2.32 2.95 2.90
N ARG A 38 1.30 3.78 3.17
CA ARG A 38 1.29 4.62 4.37
C ARG A 38 1.30 3.78 5.64
N TYR A 39 0.43 2.78 5.73
CA TYR A 39 0.38 1.88 6.88
C TYR A 39 1.75 1.22 7.12
N ALA A 40 2.30 0.61 6.08
CA ALA A 40 3.56 -0.11 6.15
C ALA A 40 4.70 0.81 6.61
N SER A 41 4.85 1.97 5.97
CA SER A 41 5.89 2.93 6.30
C SER A 41 5.76 3.49 7.71
N LEU A 42 4.55 3.84 8.14
CA LEU A 42 4.32 4.34 9.51
C LEU A 42 4.59 3.27 10.55
N LEU A 43 4.19 2.02 10.30
CA LEU A 43 4.49 0.91 11.20
C LEU A 43 6.00 0.67 11.29
N GLY A 44 6.70 0.66 10.15
CA GLY A 44 8.15 0.50 10.11
C GLY A 44 8.90 1.62 10.84
N ILE A 45 8.51 2.87 10.61
CA ILE A 45 9.06 4.03 11.32
C ILE A 45 8.78 3.95 12.82
N ALA A 46 7.55 3.58 13.21
CA ALA A 46 7.16 3.43 14.61
C ALA A 46 7.99 2.34 15.31
N ARG A 47 8.19 1.18 14.65
CA ARG A 47 9.04 0.10 15.16
C ARG A 47 10.50 0.54 15.30
N HIS A 48 11.03 1.27 14.32
CA HIS A 48 12.40 1.80 14.37
C HIS A 48 12.61 2.75 15.57
N LEU A 49 11.62 3.60 15.86
CA LEU A 49 11.69 4.62 16.90
C LEU A 49 11.19 4.15 18.28
N GLY A 50 10.76 2.89 18.41
CA GLY A 50 10.14 2.39 19.66
C GLY A 50 8.80 3.07 20.00
N ARG A 51 8.05 3.51 18.99
CA ARG A 51 6.78 4.25 19.13
C ARG A 51 5.56 3.39 18.81
N LYS A 52 4.40 3.81 19.31
CA LYS A 52 3.10 3.19 19.01
C LYS A 52 2.47 3.81 17.77
N LEU A 53 1.95 2.98 16.88
CA LEU A 53 1.22 3.43 15.70
C LEU A 53 -0.26 3.64 16.05
N VAL A 54 -0.79 4.80 15.66
CA VAL A 54 -2.21 5.16 15.82
C VAL A 54 -2.84 5.22 14.43
N ILE A 55 -3.93 4.48 14.25
CA ILE A 55 -4.66 4.42 12.98
C ILE A 55 -6.12 4.67 13.27
N LEU A 56 -6.70 5.59 12.52
CA LEU A 56 -8.12 5.89 12.52
C LEU A 56 -8.87 4.76 11.79
N THR A 57 -9.87 4.23 12.47
CA THR A 57 -10.81 3.22 11.97
C THR A 57 -11.66 3.77 10.81
N GLY A 58 -12.21 2.87 9.99
CA GLY A 58 -13.10 3.18 8.87
C GLY A 58 -12.41 3.34 7.52
N SER A 59 -11.12 2.99 7.41
CA SER A 59 -10.39 3.00 6.14
C SER A 59 -10.66 1.75 5.29
N ASP A 60 -10.38 1.82 3.99
CA ASP A 60 -10.47 0.63 3.13
C ASP A 60 -9.51 -0.47 3.59
N LEU A 61 -8.37 -0.10 4.20
CA LEU A 61 -7.45 -1.06 4.78
C LEU A 61 -8.11 -1.94 5.85
N GLU A 62 -8.88 -1.35 6.77
CA GLU A 62 -9.55 -2.12 7.83
C GLU A 62 -10.65 -3.01 7.26
N LYS A 63 -11.37 -2.52 6.25
CA LYS A 63 -12.37 -3.32 5.52
C LYS A 63 -11.76 -4.46 4.71
N THR A 64 -10.51 -4.32 4.29
CA THR A 64 -9.82 -5.31 3.43
C THR A 64 -8.97 -6.29 4.24
N PHE A 65 -8.28 -5.83 5.28
CA PHE A 65 -7.26 -6.58 6.00
C PHE A 65 -7.54 -6.69 7.51
N ARG A 66 -7.03 -7.76 8.12
CA ARG A 66 -7.07 -8.04 9.55
C ARG A 66 -5.93 -7.34 10.30
N LEU A 67 -5.96 -6.01 10.28
CA LEU A 67 -4.95 -5.18 10.96
C LEU A 67 -5.02 -5.39 12.48
N ARG A 68 -3.87 -5.65 13.12
CA ARG A 68 -3.78 -5.91 14.58
C ARG A 68 -3.38 -4.66 15.37
N HIS A 69 -2.76 -3.68 14.72
CA HIS A 69 -2.22 -2.48 15.38
C HIS A 69 -3.13 -1.26 15.20
N VAL A 70 -4.34 -1.33 15.75
CA VAL A 70 -5.30 -0.22 15.76
C VAL A 70 -5.42 0.33 17.18
N VAL A 71 -4.87 1.53 17.41
CA VAL A 71 -5.09 2.30 18.65
C VAL A 71 -6.02 3.45 18.31
N THR A 72 -7.10 3.62 19.08
CA THR A 72 -8.04 4.75 18.93
C THR A 72 -7.44 6.03 19.51
N ASN A 73 -7.69 7.16 18.84
CA ASN A 73 -6.97 8.42 19.02
C ASN A 73 -7.52 9.31 20.14
N ASP A 74 -8.52 8.86 20.90
CA ASP A 74 -9.47 9.77 21.56
C ASP A 74 -8.85 10.62 22.69
N ASN A 75 -7.67 10.25 23.20
CA ASN A 75 -7.00 10.96 24.30
C ASN A 75 -5.52 11.35 24.02
N ILE A 76 -5.04 11.26 22.77
CA ILE A 76 -3.63 11.55 22.45
C ILE A 76 -3.49 13.00 21.96
N THR A 77 -2.73 13.82 22.69
CA THR A 77 -2.50 15.26 22.42
C THR A 77 -1.06 15.55 21.95
N ASP A 78 -0.74 16.84 21.78
CA ASP A 78 0.64 17.34 21.56
C ASP A 78 1.34 16.81 20.31
N TRP A 79 0.57 16.76 19.22
CA TRP A 79 1.05 16.30 17.92
C TRP A 79 1.90 17.37 17.22
N GLN A 80 3.12 16.99 16.85
CA GLN A 80 3.94 17.71 15.89
C GLN A 80 3.69 17.18 14.48
N VAL A 81 3.47 18.10 13.53
CA VAL A 81 3.29 17.76 12.12
C VAL A 81 4.64 17.72 11.41
N ILE A 82 4.90 16.63 10.69
CA ILE A 82 6.14 16.41 9.93
C ILE A 82 5.74 15.97 8.53
N THR A 83 6.26 16.61 7.49
CA THR A 83 5.86 16.30 6.10
C THR A 83 7.05 15.78 5.32
N GLU A 84 6.88 14.62 4.70
CA GLU A 84 7.79 14.08 3.69
C GLU A 84 7.82 15.02 2.48
N THR A 85 9.01 15.46 2.11
CA THR A 85 9.22 16.39 1.00
C THR A 85 9.17 15.70 -0.36
N ASN A 86 9.66 14.46 -0.46
CA ASN A 86 9.72 13.68 -1.70
C ASN A 86 9.04 12.30 -1.54
N GLY A 87 7.85 12.15 -2.11
CA GLY A 87 6.96 10.99 -1.86
C GLY A 87 7.46 9.60 -2.28
N LEU A 88 8.46 9.55 -3.17
CA LEU A 88 9.04 8.31 -3.71
C LEU A 88 10.45 8.04 -3.17
N GLU A 89 10.99 8.96 -2.37
CA GLU A 89 12.34 8.87 -1.84
C GLU A 89 12.33 8.31 -0.42
N PHE A 90 13.43 7.67 -0.04
CA PHE A 90 13.64 7.29 1.34
C PHE A 90 14.21 8.48 2.12
N ASN A 91 13.37 9.13 2.91
CA ASN A 91 13.75 10.25 3.76
C ASN A 91 14.21 9.75 5.14
N THR A 92 15.52 9.67 5.33
CA THR A 92 16.14 9.21 6.58
C THR A 92 15.81 10.10 7.78
N THR A 93 15.40 11.36 7.57
CA THR A 93 14.99 12.24 8.68
C THR A 93 13.74 11.73 9.40
N LEU A 94 12.90 10.95 8.72
CA LEU A 94 11.74 10.30 9.33
C LEU A 94 12.11 9.16 10.30
N LEU A 95 13.38 8.73 10.31
CA LEU A 95 13.92 7.75 11.27
C LEU A 95 14.56 8.42 12.49
N ASN A 96 14.58 9.75 12.56
CA ASN A 96 15.08 10.50 13.71
C ASN A 96 14.12 11.65 14.04
N LEU A 97 12.97 11.28 14.60
CA LEU A 97 11.89 12.22 14.92
C LEU A 97 12.09 12.84 16.31
N PRO A 98 11.61 14.07 16.55
CA PRO A 98 11.61 14.68 17.88
C PRO A 98 10.87 13.79 18.90
N LEU A 99 11.22 13.90 20.18
CA LEU A 99 10.59 13.18 21.29
C LEU A 99 9.18 13.69 21.59
N LYS A 100 8.31 13.66 20.58
CA LYS A 100 6.92 14.11 20.62
C LYS A 100 6.05 13.19 19.77
N ASN A 101 4.75 13.24 20.00
CA ASN A 101 3.78 12.60 19.13
C ASN A 101 3.88 13.20 17.72
N CYS A 102 3.94 12.36 16.68
CA CYS A 102 4.20 12.82 15.31
C CYS A 102 3.07 12.47 14.34
N LYS A 103 2.52 13.49 13.67
CA LYS A 103 1.64 13.35 12.51
C LYS A 103 2.48 13.48 11.26
N ILE A 104 2.74 12.37 10.59
CA ILE A 104 3.56 12.33 9.38
C ILE A 104 2.66 12.50 8.16
N GLY A 105 2.98 13.46 7.30
CA GLY A 105 2.34 13.67 6.01
C GLY A 105 3.23 13.19 4.88
N GLY A 106 2.65 12.70 3.80
CA GLY A 106 3.41 12.30 2.63
C GLY A 106 2.72 11.23 1.79
N TYR A 107 3.48 10.68 0.85
CA TYR A 107 3.12 9.45 0.16
C TYR A 107 3.67 8.24 0.91
N LEU A 108 4.88 8.35 1.48
CA LEU A 108 5.57 7.33 2.24
C LEU A 108 5.71 6.03 1.45
N GLN A 109 6.12 6.11 0.18
CA GLN A 109 6.14 4.96 -0.74
C GLN A 109 7.50 4.25 -0.84
N SER A 110 8.46 4.59 0.02
CA SER A 110 9.73 3.86 0.05
C SER A 110 9.63 2.58 0.88
N PHE A 111 9.87 1.42 0.26
CA PHE A 111 9.90 0.14 0.97
C PHE A 111 10.95 0.08 2.09
N LYS A 112 11.98 0.95 2.02
CA LYS A 112 13.06 1.01 3.00
C LYS A 112 12.57 1.39 4.41
N TYR A 113 11.43 2.05 4.53
CA TYR A 113 10.84 2.35 5.85
C TYR A 113 10.39 1.08 6.59
N PHE A 114 10.04 0.01 5.86
CA PHE A 114 9.40 -1.16 6.44
C PHE A 114 10.03 -2.50 6.02
N ALA A 115 11.16 -2.46 5.32
CA ALA A 115 11.87 -3.66 4.87
C ALA A 115 12.21 -4.62 6.02
N THR A 116 12.53 -4.10 7.20
CA THR A 116 12.90 -4.87 8.39
C THR A 116 11.71 -5.54 9.09
N ILE A 117 10.48 -5.13 8.78
CA ILE A 117 9.25 -5.65 9.39
C ILE A 117 8.35 -6.35 8.36
N ALA A 118 8.92 -6.79 7.23
CA ALA A 118 8.16 -7.37 6.13
C ALA A 118 7.31 -8.59 6.56
N ASP A 119 7.83 -9.43 7.47
CA ASP A 119 7.10 -10.60 7.98
C ASP A 119 5.92 -10.20 8.87
N GLU A 120 6.10 -9.17 9.71
CA GLU A 120 5.00 -8.59 10.49
C GLU A 120 3.91 -8.05 9.56
N LEU A 121 4.30 -7.31 8.52
CA LEU A 121 3.36 -6.75 7.54
C LEU A 121 2.60 -7.80 6.74
N ARG A 122 3.19 -8.96 6.46
CA ARG A 122 2.46 -10.06 5.81
C ARG A 122 1.31 -10.56 6.68
N ILE A 123 1.49 -10.56 8.00
CA ILE A 123 0.42 -10.92 8.93
C ILE A 123 -0.64 -9.82 8.97
N GLU A 124 -0.22 -8.55 9.04
CA GLU A 124 -1.15 -7.40 9.01
C GLU A 124 -2.00 -7.40 7.73
N TYR A 125 -1.42 -7.72 6.57
CA TYR A 125 -2.13 -7.77 5.29
C TYR A 125 -2.80 -9.12 4.99
N THR A 126 -3.19 -9.86 6.02
CA THR A 126 -4.10 -10.99 5.85
C THR A 126 -5.49 -10.45 5.52
N PHE A 127 -6.10 -10.90 4.42
CA PHE A 127 -7.43 -10.46 4.03
C PHE A 127 -8.50 -10.96 5.02
N HIS A 128 -9.66 -10.31 5.00
CA HIS A 128 -10.86 -10.90 5.61
C HIS A 128 -11.34 -12.12 4.81
N ASP A 129 -11.90 -13.10 5.50
CA ASP A 129 -12.29 -14.40 4.90
C ASP A 129 -13.24 -14.24 3.70
N SER A 130 -14.10 -13.22 3.69
CA SER A 130 -15.02 -12.96 2.58
C SER A 130 -14.29 -12.61 1.28
N ILE A 131 -13.20 -11.85 1.35
CA ILE A 131 -12.37 -11.47 0.20
C ILE A 131 -11.56 -12.67 -0.27
N ASP A 132 -10.94 -13.39 0.66
CA ASP A 132 -10.19 -14.61 0.35
C ASP A 132 -11.08 -15.66 -0.31
N TYR A 133 -12.30 -15.85 0.20
CA TYR A 133 -13.28 -16.78 -0.37
C TYR A 133 -13.70 -16.37 -1.78
N ALA A 134 -14.00 -15.09 -2.01
CA ALA A 134 -14.35 -14.59 -3.34
C ALA A 134 -13.20 -14.77 -4.34
N ALA A 135 -11.96 -14.49 -3.93
CA ALA A 135 -10.77 -14.72 -4.75
C ALA A 135 -10.54 -16.21 -5.04
N ALA A 136 -10.77 -17.08 -4.05
CA ALA A 136 -10.64 -18.52 -4.18
C ALA A 136 -11.62 -19.11 -5.20
N ILE A 137 -12.88 -18.64 -5.24
CA ILE A 137 -13.86 -19.03 -6.25
C ILE A 137 -13.35 -18.69 -7.66
N ILE A 138 -12.92 -17.44 -7.87
CA ILE A 138 -12.40 -16.99 -9.17
C ILE A 138 -11.24 -17.89 -9.60
N LEU A 139 -10.26 -18.10 -8.71
CA LEU A 139 -9.09 -18.93 -9.03
C LEU A 139 -9.44 -20.40 -9.26
N HIS A 140 -10.42 -20.95 -8.53
CA HIS A 140 -10.93 -22.29 -8.75
C HIS A 140 -11.46 -22.45 -10.18
N ASP A 141 -12.30 -21.51 -10.63
CA ASP A 141 -12.91 -21.56 -11.96
C ASP A 141 -11.87 -21.41 -13.07
N VAL A 142 -10.86 -20.54 -12.89
CA VAL A 142 -9.73 -20.44 -13.83
C VAL A 142 -8.96 -21.76 -13.89
N ARG A 143 -8.65 -22.38 -12.74
CA ARG A 143 -7.91 -23.65 -12.69
C ARG A 143 -8.69 -24.81 -13.30
N ALA A 144 -10.01 -24.85 -13.11
CA ALA A 144 -10.89 -25.84 -13.70
C ALA A 144 -10.93 -25.70 -15.23
N LYS A 145 -11.08 -24.47 -15.73
CA LYS A 145 -11.10 -24.17 -17.18
C LYS A 145 -9.76 -24.45 -17.86
N PHE A 146 -8.64 -24.19 -17.19
CA PHE A 146 -7.30 -24.32 -17.74
C PHE A 146 -6.46 -25.35 -16.98
N LYS A 147 -6.99 -26.57 -16.87
CA LYS A 147 -6.36 -27.67 -16.11
C LYS A 147 -4.93 -27.94 -16.58
N GLY A 148 -4.00 -27.97 -15.62
CA GLY A 148 -2.57 -28.23 -15.88
C GLY A 148 -1.79 -27.04 -16.45
N SER A 149 -2.44 -25.89 -16.66
CA SER A 149 -1.81 -24.66 -17.12
C SER A 149 -1.15 -23.91 -15.96
N ILE A 150 -0.01 -23.26 -16.23
CA ILE A 150 0.57 -22.25 -15.34
C ILE A 150 -0.26 -20.98 -15.47
N ILE A 151 -0.80 -20.48 -14.37
CA ILE A 151 -1.55 -19.22 -14.36
C ILE A 151 -0.57 -18.07 -14.11
N VAL A 152 -0.50 -17.13 -15.04
CA VAL A 152 0.27 -15.90 -14.92
C VAL A 152 -0.71 -14.74 -14.71
N GLY A 153 -0.66 -14.11 -13.54
CA GLY A 153 -1.44 -12.90 -13.26
C GLY A 153 -0.86 -11.68 -13.97
N VAL A 154 -1.71 -10.91 -14.65
CA VAL A 154 -1.32 -9.72 -15.41
C VAL A 154 -2.16 -8.55 -14.95
N HIS A 155 -1.54 -7.57 -14.28
CA HIS A 155 -2.22 -6.35 -13.88
C HIS A 155 -2.00 -5.25 -14.94
N ILE A 156 -3.09 -4.71 -15.48
CA ILE A 156 -3.07 -3.65 -16.48
C ILE A 156 -3.76 -2.42 -15.90
N ARG A 157 -2.98 -1.38 -15.58
CA ARG A 157 -3.49 -0.10 -15.10
C ARG A 157 -3.60 0.89 -16.25
N ARG A 158 -4.79 1.40 -16.53
CA ARG A 158 -5.06 2.39 -17.59
C ARG A 158 -5.93 3.54 -17.12
N GLY A 159 -7.08 3.25 -16.52
CA GLY A 159 -8.19 4.17 -16.21
C GLY A 159 -7.82 5.66 -16.09
N ASP A 160 -7.45 6.12 -14.91
CA ASP A 160 -7.06 7.51 -14.69
C ASP A 160 -5.69 7.87 -15.27
N PHE A 161 -4.84 6.89 -15.60
CA PHE A 161 -3.54 7.17 -16.24
C PHE A 161 -3.73 7.79 -17.63
N LEU A 162 -4.85 7.49 -18.30
CA LEU A 162 -5.22 8.05 -19.60
C LEU A 162 -5.62 9.54 -19.54
N LYS A 163 -5.79 10.13 -18.35
CA LYS A 163 -6.15 11.55 -18.23
C LYS A 163 -4.96 12.43 -18.58
N ASP A 164 -5.18 13.48 -19.37
CA ASP A 164 -4.13 14.40 -19.84
C ASP A 164 -3.26 14.95 -18.71
N PHE A 165 -3.85 15.24 -17.55
CA PHE A 165 -3.10 15.70 -16.38
C PHE A 165 -2.04 14.70 -15.93
N ASN A 166 -2.39 13.41 -15.85
CA ASN A 166 -1.46 12.35 -15.43
C ASN A 166 -0.40 12.07 -16.51
N ILE A 167 -0.78 12.13 -17.79
CA ILE A 167 0.18 12.01 -18.90
C ILE A 167 1.22 13.14 -18.83
N ARG A 168 0.79 14.38 -18.56
CA ARG A 168 1.72 15.52 -18.37
C ARG A 168 2.63 15.37 -17.14
N LEU A 169 2.21 14.62 -16.12
CA LEU A 169 3.05 14.23 -14.99
C LEU A 169 4.03 13.10 -15.31
N GLY A 170 4.04 12.59 -16.55
CA GLY A 170 4.95 11.55 -17.01
C GLY A 170 4.42 10.12 -16.84
N TYR A 171 3.12 9.93 -16.64
CA TYR A 171 2.54 8.59 -16.54
C TYR A 171 2.58 7.93 -17.92
N ILE A 172 3.23 6.77 -18.00
CA ILE A 172 3.35 5.97 -19.22
C ILE A 172 2.41 4.78 -19.13
N ILE A 173 1.68 4.54 -20.21
CA ILE A 173 0.77 3.40 -20.33
C ILE A 173 1.35 2.46 -21.37
N PRO A 174 1.69 1.22 -20.99
CA PRO A 174 2.21 0.26 -21.96
C PRO A 174 1.19 -0.01 -23.08
N GLU A 175 1.68 0.01 -24.32
CA GLU A 175 0.87 -0.37 -25.48
C GLU A 175 0.66 -1.89 -25.55
N LYS A 176 -0.26 -2.34 -26.41
CA LYS A 176 -0.50 -3.77 -26.65
C LYS A 176 0.78 -4.55 -26.99
N SER A 177 1.72 -3.91 -27.69
CA SER A 177 2.99 -4.51 -28.11
C SER A 177 3.87 -4.91 -26.92
N TYR A 178 3.84 -4.16 -25.82
CA TYR A 178 4.53 -4.51 -24.57
C TYR A 178 3.99 -5.81 -23.99
N PHE A 179 2.67 -5.93 -23.89
CA PHE A 179 2.02 -7.12 -23.33
C PHE A 179 2.24 -8.36 -24.19
N ILE A 180 2.17 -8.22 -25.53
CA ILE A 180 2.47 -9.34 -26.44
C ILE A 180 3.90 -9.84 -26.22
N LYS A 181 4.89 -8.93 -26.18
CA LYS A 181 6.29 -9.28 -25.91
C LYS A 181 6.46 -9.95 -24.54
N ALA A 182 5.77 -9.45 -23.51
CA ALA A 182 5.80 -10.04 -22.18
C ALA A 182 5.18 -11.44 -22.17
N PHE A 183 4.08 -11.66 -22.88
CA PHE A 183 3.44 -12.98 -22.99
C PHE A 183 4.35 -13.97 -23.71
N ASP A 184 4.99 -13.56 -24.80
CA ASP A 184 5.94 -14.41 -25.54
C ASP A 184 7.18 -14.72 -24.70
N TYR A 185 7.68 -13.75 -23.94
CA TYR A 185 8.75 -13.97 -22.97
C TYR A 185 8.38 -15.03 -21.92
N MET A 186 7.16 -14.96 -21.36
CA MET A 186 6.69 -15.95 -20.38
C MET A 186 6.52 -17.34 -21.02
N LYS A 187 5.97 -17.42 -22.24
CA LYS A 187 5.86 -18.70 -23.00
C LYS A 187 7.22 -19.34 -23.27
N SER A 188 8.21 -18.53 -23.63
CA SER A 188 9.59 -18.99 -23.83
C SER A 188 10.21 -19.48 -22.51
N THR A 189 10.04 -18.72 -21.44
CA THR A 189 10.60 -19.03 -20.11
C THR A 189 10.07 -20.35 -19.56
N PHE A 190 8.78 -20.65 -19.77
CA PHE A 190 8.16 -21.93 -19.37
C PHE A 190 7.87 -22.82 -20.58
N SER A 191 8.83 -22.95 -21.49
CA SER A 191 8.70 -23.81 -22.67
C SER A 191 8.29 -25.25 -22.31
N GLY A 192 7.42 -25.84 -23.13
CA GLY A 192 6.85 -27.17 -22.88
C GLY A 192 5.71 -27.20 -21.86
N ARG A 193 5.28 -26.05 -21.32
CA ARG A 193 4.13 -25.93 -20.41
C ARG A 193 3.03 -25.09 -21.05
N ASN A 194 1.77 -25.46 -20.80
CA ASN A 194 0.65 -24.59 -21.09
C ASN A 194 0.66 -23.41 -20.11
N ILE A 195 0.44 -22.20 -20.63
CA ILE A 195 0.36 -20.98 -19.83
C ILE A 195 -0.95 -20.27 -20.13
N THR A 196 -1.64 -19.85 -19.08
CA THR A 196 -2.83 -19.03 -19.13
C THR A 196 -2.55 -17.68 -18.48
N PHE A 197 -2.86 -16.60 -19.18
CA PHE A 197 -2.74 -15.24 -18.65
C PHE A 197 -4.09 -14.79 -18.05
N LEU A 198 -4.10 -14.53 -16.75
CA LEU A 198 -5.25 -13.99 -16.03
C LEU A 198 -5.07 -12.47 -15.88
N ILE A 199 -5.81 -11.70 -16.67
CA ILE A 199 -5.72 -10.24 -16.72
C ILE A 199 -6.69 -9.62 -15.71
N VAL A 200 -6.18 -8.73 -14.87
CA VAL A 200 -6.95 -7.85 -13.98
C VAL A 200 -6.67 -6.41 -14.41
N SER A 201 -7.72 -5.64 -14.67
CA SER A 201 -7.59 -4.30 -15.24
C SER A 201 -8.72 -3.37 -14.80
N ASP A 202 -8.45 -2.07 -14.78
CA ASP A 202 -9.46 -1.02 -14.65
C ASP A 202 -10.01 -0.54 -16.00
N ASP A 203 -9.57 -1.15 -17.11
CA ASP A 203 -10.03 -0.91 -18.48
C ASP A 203 -10.20 -2.25 -19.21
N ILE A 204 -11.30 -2.94 -18.90
CA ILE A 204 -11.64 -4.27 -19.43
C ILE A 204 -11.91 -4.21 -20.94
N SER A 205 -12.57 -3.15 -21.41
CA SER A 205 -12.89 -2.94 -22.82
C SER A 205 -11.63 -2.90 -23.69
N TRP A 206 -10.61 -2.16 -23.25
CA TRP A 206 -9.34 -2.12 -23.98
C TRP A 206 -8.65 -3.48 -23.99
N CYS A 207 -8.67 -4.21 -22.87
CA CYS A 207 -8.07 -5.55 -22.79
C CYS A 207 -8.72 -6.52 -23.78
N ASN A 208 -10.05 -6.56 -23.82
CA ASN A 208 -10.79 -7.43 -24.74
C ASN A 208 -10.55 -7.08 -26.22
N ALA A 209 -10.38 -5.78 -26.53
CA ALA A 209 -10.13 -5.33 -27.90
C ALA A 209 -8.69 -5.59 -28.37
N ASN A 210 -7.70 -5.63 -27.47
CA ASN A 210 -6.28 -5.65 -27.82
C ASN A 210 -5.56 -6.96 -27.48
N LEU A 211 -6.05 -7.74 -26.53
CA LEU A 211 -5.38 -8.92 -25.98
C LEU A 211 -6.27 -10.15 -26.16
N ILE A 212 -6.35 -10.63 -27.40
CA ILE A 212 -7.19 -11.77 -27.78
C ILE A 212 -6.32 -13.02 -27.89
N GLY A 213 -6.73 -14.10 -27.22
CA GLY A 213 -6.09 -15.39 -27.32
C GLY A 213 -6.84 -16.47 -26.56
N THR A 214 -6.71 -17.72 -26.99
CA THR A 214 -7.37 -18.88 -26.36
C THR A 214 -6.88 -19.17 -24.94
N ASN A 215 -5.69 -18.67 -24.61
CA ASN A 215 -5.05 -18.79 -23.31
C ASN A 215 -5.03 -17.48 -22.51
N ILE A 216 -5.84 -16.50 -22.89
CA ILE A 216 -6.01 -15.23 -22.17
C ILE A 216 -7.41 -15.22 -21.56
N LEU A 217 -7.48 -14.88 -20.28
CA LEU A 217 -8.72 -14.66 -19.55
C LEU A 217 -8.68 -13.28 -18.90
N VAL A 218 -9.63 -12.43 -19.24
CA VAL A 218 -9.84 -11.16 -18.52
C VAL A 218 -10.82 -11.41 -17.39
N ALA A 219 -10.41 -11.12 -16.16
CA ALA A 219 -11.24 -11.27 -14.98
C ALA A 219 -12.40 -10.27 -15.00
N SER A 220 -13.57 -10.70 -14.53
CA SER A 220 -14.69 -9.79 -14.27
C SER A 220 -14.27 -8.73 -13.24
N PRO A 221 -14.82 -7.50 -13.32
CA PRO A 221 -14.55 -6.47 -12.33
C PRO A 221 -14.86 -6.96 -10.91
N ALA A 222 -13.86 -6.86 -10.03
CA ALA A 222 -13.97 -7.14 -8.60
C ALA A 222 -13.04 -6.18 -7.85
N SER A 223 -13.45 -5.73 -6.66
CA SER A 223 -12.66 -4.84 -5.81
C SER A 223 -12.57 -5.42 -4.40
N ALA A 224 -11.37 -5.41 -3.83
CA ALA A 224 -11.15 -5.72 -2.42
C ALA A 224 -11.49 -4.52 -1.50
N ALA A 225 -11.53 -3.30 -2.05
CA ALA A 225 -12.03 -2.12 -1.37
C ALA A 225 -13.53 -2.00 -1.67
N VAL A 226 -14.37 -2.19 -0.64
CA VAL A 226 -15.84 -2.09 -0.71
C VAL A 226 -16.30 -0.66 -0.46
#